data_AF-A0A7J4XM20-F1
#
_entry.id   AF-A0A7J4XM20-F1
#
_cell.length_a   1.000
_cell.length_b   1.000
_cell.length_c   1.000
_cell.angle_alpha   90.00
_cell.angle_beta   90.00
_cell.angle_gamma   90.00
#
_symmetry.space_group_name_H-M   'P 1'
#
loop_
_entity.id
_entity.type
_entity.pdbx_description
1 polymer ?
#
loop_
_entity_poly.entity_id
_entity_poly.type
_entity_poly.pdbx_seq_one_letter_code
_entity_poly.pdbx_strand_id
1 'polypeptide(L)'
;MDDSIPMNKTLLNLCIFLQDTKRQAISEGILIGNNNTDWYNAVKKAYFGLEKKIFEEAGIKQNLMNLEALLYYQLPEGIRSTEYDQLHKFSLNTKGFSRYRVLKSFVQGEVIKLSVDGVKCEYTFIRVSNTHLFVSSAEGREEKIDLGRISSITL
;
A
#
# COMPACT_ATOMS: atom_id res chain seq x y z
N MET A 1 -3.38 -17.30 6.85
CA MET A 1 -2.55 -16.51 7.78
C MET A 1 -3.47 -15.51 8.46
N ASP A 2 -3.23 -15.22 9.73
CA ASP A 2 -4.01 -14.21 10.45
C ASP A 2 -3.55 -12.83 9.97
N ASP A 3 -4.31 -12.22 9.07
CA ASP A 3 -3.96 -10.99 8.33
C ASP A 3 -4.19 -9.71 9.16
N SER A 4 -4.22 -9.87 10.49
CA SER A 4 -4.42 -8.83 11.48
C SER A 4 -3.11 -8.64 12.22
N ILE A 5 -2.50 -7.47 12.05
CA ILE A 5 -1.19 -7.15 12.61
C ILE A 5 -1.42 -6.32 13.87
N PRO A 6 -0.99 -6.80 15.06
CA PRO A 6 -1.14 -6.03 16.29
C PRO A 6 -0.46 -4.66 16.17
N MET A 7 -1.15 -3.62 16.61
CA MET A 7 -0.60 -2.27 16.54
C MET A 7 0.57 -2.14 17.52
N ASN A 8 1.66 -1.58 17.03
CA ASN A 8 2.79 -1.16 17.84
C ASN A 8 3.10 0.32 17.57
N LYS A 9 4.01 0.90 18.36
CA LYS A 9 4.39 2.31 18.24
C LYS A 9 4.81 2.68 16.81
N THR A 10 5.69 1.88 16.21
CA THR A 10 6.24 2.14 14.87
C THR A 10 5.15 2.04 13.80
N LEU A 11 4.27 1.04 13.90
CA LEU A 11 3.13 0.87 12.98
C LEU A 11 2.14 2.03 13.06
N LEU A 12 1.81 2.49 14.28
CA LEU A 12 0.94 3.66 14.48
C LEU A 12 1.57 4.92 13.89
N ASN A 13 2.86 5.14 14.13
CA ASN A 13 3.58 6.30 13.59
C ASN A 13 3.63 6.26 12.06
N LEU A 14 3.77 5.08 11.44
CA LEU A 14 3.68 4.93 9.99
C LEU A 14 2.29 5.32 9.46
N CYS A 15 1.21 4.88 10.10
CA CYS A 15 -0.15 5.31 9.74
C CYS A 15 -0.29 6.83 9.77
N ILE A 16 0.13 7.45 10.88
CA ILE A 16 0.04 8.90 11.08
C ILE A 16 0.87 9.65 10.03
N PHE A 17 2.13 9.26 9.85
CA PHE A 17 3.04 9.87 8.89
C PHE A 17 2.47 9.88 7.47
N LEU A 18 1.96 8.75 6.98
CA LEU A 18 1.42 8.65 5.62
C LEU A 18 0.12 9.46 5.45
N GLN A 19 -0.75 9.46 6.47
CA GLN A 19 -2.01 10.21 6.43
C GLN A 19 -1.76 11.72 6.48
N ASP A 20 -0.79 12.17 7.27
CA ASP A 20 -0.40 13.58 7.33
C ASP A 20 0.33 14.02 6.04
N THR A 21 1.19 13.18 5.47
CA THR A 21 1.81 13.40 4.15
C THR A 21 0.76 13.59 3.06
N LYS A 22 -0.29 12.75 3.05
CA LYS A 22 -1.43 12.90 2.14
C LYS A 22 -2.13 14.24 2.34
N ARG A 23 -2.44 14.60 3.60
CA ARG A 23 -3.12 15.87 3.93
C ARG A 23 -2.30 17.07 3.46
N GLN A 24 -0.99 17.04 3.67
CA GLN A 24 -0.07 18.08 3.23
C GLN A 24 -0.06 18.20 1.71
N ALA A 25 0.16 17.11 0.97
CA ALA A 25 0.19 17.13 -0.50
C ALA A 25 -1.11 17.67 -1.12
N ILE A 26 -2.28 17.29 -0.55
CA ILE A 26 -3.58 17.83 -0.97
C ILE A 26 -3.66 19.34 -0.68
N SER A 27 -3.25 19.76 0.51
CA SER A 27 -3.31 21.18 0.93
C SER A 27 -2.42 22.05 0.05
N GLU A 28 -1.20 21.62 -0.22
CA GLU A 28 -0.26 22.30 -1.12
C GLU A 28 -0.84 22.40 -2.54
N GLY A 29 -1.45 21.32 -3.04
CA GLY A 29 -2.13 21.31 -4.32
C GLY A 29 -3.23 22.35 -4.46
N ILE A 30 -4.07 22.48 -3.41
CA ILE A 30 -5.12 23.49 -3.34
C ILE A 30 -4.51 24.91 -3.36
N LEU A 31 -3.45 25.14 -2.57
CA LEU A 31 -2.80 26.45 -2.46
C LEU A 31 -2.19 26.94 -3.79
N ILE A 32 -1.66 26.03 -4.60
CA ILE A 32 -1.08 26.36 -5.91
C ILE A 32 -2.11 26.33 -7.06
N GLY A 33 -3.40 26.17 -6.76
CA GLY A 33 -4.48 26.10 -7.75
C GLY A 33 -4.47 24.83 -8.61
N ASN A 34 -3.74 23.79 -8.18
CA ASN A 34 -3.69 22.50 -8.87
C ASN A 34 -4.62 21.48 -8.20
N ASN A 35 -5.88 21.48 -8.65
CA ASN A 35 -6.89 20.53 -8.18
C ASN A 35 -6.61 19.06 -8.58
N ASN A 36 -5.58 18.83 -9.41
CA ASN A 36 -5.20 17.50 -9.89
C ASN A 36 -3.84 17.06 -9.34
N THR A 37 -3.47 17.56 -8.16
CA THR A 37 -2.22 17.20 -7.50
C THR A 37 -2.16 15.70 -7.25
N ASP A 38 -1.11 15.07 -7.78
CA ASP A 38 -0.85 13.64 -7.65
C ASP A 38 -0.32 13.29 -6.26
N TRP A 39 -1.19 13.51 -5.26
CA TRP A 39 -0.90 13.25 -3.86
C TRP A 39 -0.53 11.78 -3.63
N TYR A 40 -1.03 10.87 -4.46
CA TYR A 40 -0.75 9.44 -4.33
C TYR A 40 0.72 9.14 -4.66
N ASN A 41 1.25 9.69 -5.74
CA ASN A 41 2.67 9.54 -6.05
C ASN A 41 3.58 10.20 -5.02
N ALA A 42 3.18 11.34 -4.42
CA ALA A 42 3.93 11.94 -3.32
C ALA A 42 4.02 11.01 -2.10
N VAL A 43 2.87 10.44 -1.69
CA VAL A 43 2.79 9.48 -0.57
C VAL A 43 3.56 8.20 -0.88
N LYS A 44 3.46 7.67 -2.10
CA LYS A 44 4.19 6.50 -2.58
C LYS A 44 5.70 6.73 -2.51
N LYS A 45 6.19 7.87 -2.99
CA LYS A 45 7.61 8.26 -2.89
C LYS A 45 8.08 8.35 -1.43
N ALA A 46 7.29 8.99 -0.57
CA ALA A 46 7.61 9.11 0.85
C ALA A 46 7.71 7.73 1.52
N TYR A 47 6.75 6.83 1.28
CA TYR A 47 6.73 5.48 1.83
C TYR A 47 7.93 4.63 1.40
N PHE A 48 8.24 4.61 0.10
CA PHE A 48 9.35 3.81 -0.43
C PHE A 48 10.73 4.44 -0.14
N GLY A 49 10.78 5.72 0.25
CA GLY A 49 11.99 6.39 0.72
C GLY A 49 12.38 6.08 2.17
N LEU A 50 11.48 5.46 2.96
CA LEU A 50 11.78 5.09 4.35
C LEU A 50 12.73 3.89 4.44
N GLU A 51 13.54 3.85 5.50
CA GLU A 51 14.47 2.75 5.78
C GLU A 51 13.73 1.43 6.06
N LYS A 52 14.26 0.32 5.54
CA LYS A 52 13.68 -1.03 5.69
C LYS A 52 13.44 -1.42 7.15
N LYS A 53 14.34 -1.02 8.05
CA LYS A 53 14.26 -1.31 9.49
C LYS A 53 12.96 -0.83 10.14
N ILE A 54 12.41 0.30 9.67
CA ILE A 54 11.14 0.84 10.18
C ILE A 54 9.99 -0.15 9.93
N PHE A 55 9.99 -0.82 8.77
CA PHE A 55 8.96 -1.81 8.43
C PHE A 55 9.12 -3.09 9.23
N GLU A 56 10.36 -3.53 9.46
CA GLU A 56 10.69 -4.68 10.31
C GLU A 56 10.20 -4.45 11.75
N GLU A 57 10.49 -3.28 12.33
CA GLU A 57 10.00 -2.87 13.66
C GLU A 57 8.47 -2.75 13.71
N ALA A 58 7.85 -2.30 12.62
CA ALA A 58 6.39 -2.25 12.49
C ALA A 58 5.73 -3.62 12.22
N GLY A 59 6.51 -4.69 12.04
CA GLY A 59 6.01 -6.03 11.76
C GLY A 59 5.38 -6.19 10.37
N ILE A 60 5.72 -5.33 9.42
CA ILE A 60 5.16 -5.34 8.05
C ILE A 60 6.26 -5.37 6.99
N LYS A 61 5.89 -5.79 5.78
CA LYS A 61 6.78 -5.68 4.60
C LYS A 61 6.60 -4.32 3.92
N GLN A 62 7.67 -3.72 3.41
CA GLN A 62 7.59 -2.53 2.57
C GLN A 62 7.02 -2.90 1.18
N ASN A 63 5.72 -2.71 0.98
CA ASN A 63 5.05 -3.03 -0.28
C ASN A 63 3.77 -2.18 -0.45
N LEU A 64 3.20 -2.18 -1.66
CA LEU A 64 2.04 -1.33 -1.96
C LEU A 64 0.77 -1.73 -1.21
N MET A 65 0.59 -3.01 -0.89
CA MET A 65 -0.58 -3.46 -0.13
C MET A 65 -0.58 -2.89 1.28
N ASN A 66 0.59 -2.88 1.93
CA ASN A 66 0.76 -2.30 3.25
C ASN A 66 0.72 -0.77 3.21
N LEU A 67 1.22 -0.13 2.14
CA LEU A 67 1.03 1.30 1.92
C LEU A 67 -0.46 1.68 1.96
N GLU A 68 -1.29 1.00 1.15
CA GLU A 68 -2.75 1.24 1.17
C GLU A 68 -3.33 1.00 2.56
N ALA A 69 -2.89 -0.08 3.22
CA ALA A 69 -3.41 -0.43 4.53
C ALA A 69 -3.21 0.68 5.56
N LEU A 70 -2.00 1.20 5.64
CA LEU A 70 -1.65 2.30 6.53
C LEU A 70 -2.37 3.60 6.15
N LEU A 71 -2.45 3.89 4.86
CA LEU A 71 -3.03 5.14 4.33
C LEU A 71 -4.52 5.27 4.62
N TYR A 72 -5.24 4.15 4.60
CA TYR A 72 -6.70 4.12 4.78
C TYR A 72 -7.14 3.52 6.12
N TYR A 73 -6.20 3.17 6.99
CA TYR A 73 -6.52 2.73 8.34
C TYR A 73 -7.29 3.81 9.09
N GLN A 74 -8.51 3.47 9.53
CA GLN A 74 -9.29 4.34 10.38
C GLN A 74 -8.73 4.25 11.80
N LEU A 75 -7.99 5.28 12.21
CA LEU A 75 -7.45 5.39 13.55
C LEU A 75 -8.62 5.40 14.56
N PRO A 76 -8.71 4.39 15.45
CA PRO A 76 -9.71 4.37 16.51
C PRO A 76 -9.58 5.60 17.41
N GLU A 77 -10.71 6.04 17.97
CA GLU A 77 -10.72 7.16 18.91
C GLU A 77 -9.78 6.88 20.09
N GLY A 78 -8.98 7.87 20.49
CA GLY A 78 -8.02 7.74 21.60
C GLY A 78 -6.75 6.93 21.29
N ILE A 79 -6.59 6.33 20.11
CA ILE A 79 -5.38 5.55 19.79
C ILE A 79 -4.10 6.39 19.87
N ARG A 80 -4.18 7.67 19.49
CA ARG A 80 -3.04 8.61 19.53
C ARG A 80 -2.57 8.94 20.95
N SER A 81 -3.46 8.80 21.93
CA SER A 81 -3.19 9.04 23.35
C SER A 81 -3.06 7.75 24.16
N THR A 82 -3.09 6.59 23.49
CA THR A 82 -2.93 5.30 24.16
C THR A 82 -1.45 5.04 24.45
N GLU A 83 -1.15 4.60 25.67
CA GLU A 83 0.19 4.17 26.07
C GLU A 83 0.70 3.03 25.17
N TYR A 84 2.00 3.04 24.88
CA TYR A 84 2.57 2.15 23.87
C TYR A 84 2.46 0.67 24.21
N ASP A 85 2.49 0.32 25.50
CA ASP A 85 2.30 -1.05 25.98
C ASP A 85 0.85 -1.53 25.79
N GLN A 86 -0.12 -0.63 25.60
CA GLN A 86 -1.53 -0.94 25.38
C GLN A 86 -1.94 -0.96 23.90
N LEU A 87 -1.06 -0.53 22.98
CA LEU A 87 -1.38 -0.47 21.55
C LEU A 87 -1.74 -1.82 20.93
N HIS A 88 -1.20 -2.92 21.46
CA HIS A 88 -1.48 -4.28 20.97
C HIS A 88 -2.98 -4.68 21.00
N LYS A 89 -3.81 -3.93 21.72
CA LYS A 89 -5.28 -4.07 21.74
C LYS A 89 -5.93 -3.65 20.41
N PHE A 90 -5.25 -2.83 19.62
CA PHE A 90 -5.66 -2.45 18.27
C PHE A 90 -4.94 -3.32 17.25
N SER A 91 -5.52 -3.48 16.07
CA SER A 91 -4.85 -4.15 14.96
C SER A 91 -5.05 -3.41 13.65
N LEU A 92 -4.03 -3.52 12.80
CA LEU A 92 -4.10 -3.17 11.40
C LEU A 92 -4.55 -4.41 10.64
N ASN A 93 -5.75 -4.36 10.07
CA ASN A 93 -6.23 -5.42 9.21
C ASN A 93 -5.79 -5.12 7.77
N THR A 94 -5.01 -6.01 7.16
CA THR A 94 -4.62 -5.88 5.74
C THR A 94 -5.63 -6.55 4.79
N LYS A 95 -6.68 -7.23 5.30
CA LYS A 95 -7.79 -7.72 4.49
C LYS A 95 -8.67 -6.57 4.02
N GLY A 96 -9.07 -6.61 2.76
CA GLY A 96 -10.07 -5.69 2.21
C GLY A 96 -9.50 -4.50 1.44
N PHE A 97 -8.17 -4.32 1.39
CA PHE A 97 -7.60 -3.38 0.43
C PHE A 97 -7.77 -3.94 -0.97
N SER A 98 -8.52 -3.19 -1.77
CA SER A 98 -8.80 -3.55 -3.14
C SER A 98 -7.48 -3.58 -3.90
N ARG A 99 -6.95 -4.78 -4.15
CA ARG A 99 -5.81 -4.98 -5.07
C ARG A 99 -6.05 -4.28 -6.39
N TYR A 100 -7.31 -4.22 -6.80
CA TYR A 100 -7.77 -3.39 -7.92
C TYR A 100 -7.42 -1.90 -7.74
N ARG A 101 -7.67 -1.27 -6.58
CA ARG A 101 -7.27 0.13 -6.33
C ARG A 101 -5.76 0.34 -6.46
N VAL A 102 -4.95 -0.55 -5.88
CA VAL A 102 -3.48 -0.51 -6.04
C VAL A 102 -3.11 -0.58 -7.51
N LEU A 103 -3.60 -1.61 -8.19
CA LEU A 103 -3.24 -1.90 -9.57
C LEU A 103 -3.79 -0.85 -10.55
N LYS A 104 -4.86 -0.13 -10.19
CA LYS A 104 -5.40 0.98 -10.98
C LYS A 104 -4.45 2.20 -11.01
N SER A 105 -3.52 2.29 -10.07
CA SER A 105 -2.51 3.36 -10.06
C SER A 105 -1.38 3.16 -11.08
N PHE A 106 -1.24 1.96 -11.65
CA PHE A 106 -0.21 1.67 -12.65
C PHE A 106 -0.62 2.12 -14.04
N VAL A 107 0.36 2.54 -14.83
CA VAL A 107 0.19 2.92 -16.22
C VAL A 107 0.47 1.71 -17.12
N GLN A 108 -0.30 1.56 -18.20
CA GLN A 108 -0.07 0.52 -19.19
C GLN A 108 1.39 0.58 -19.69
N GLY A 109 2.07 -0.58 -19.67
CA GLY A 109 3.47 -0.71 -20.03
C GLY A 109 4.45 -0.66 -18.85
N GLU A 110 4.00 -0.33 -17.64
CA GLU A 110 4.88 -0.35 -16.45
C GLU A 110 5.26 -1.78 -16.06
N VAL A 111 6.52 -1.98 -15.69
CA VAL A 111 6.99 -3.24 -15.11
C VAL A 111 6.56 -3.30 -13.65
N ILE A 112 5.90 -4.41 -13.29
CA ILE A 112 5.40 -4.68 -11.95
C ILE A 112 5.97 -5.98 -11.42
N LYS A 113 6.38 -5.98 -10.15
CA LYS A 113 6.84 -7.19 -9.46
C LYS A 113 5.74 -7.67 -8.53
N LEU A 114 5.29 -8.90 -8.76
CA LEU A 114 4.19 -9.53 -8.04
C LEU A 114 4.68 -10.75 -7.29
N SER A 115 3.99 -11.11 -6.20
CA SER A 115 4.05 -12.45 -5.62
C SER A 115 2.70 -13.12 -5.81
N VAL A 116 2.62 -14.10 -6.70
CA VAL A 116 1.39 -14.85 -7.01
C VAL A 116 1.50 -16.24 -6.40
N ASP A 117 0.60 -16.58 -5.48
CA ASP A 117 0.65 -17.84 -4.71
C ASP A 117 2.03 -18.10 -4.05
N GLY A 118 2.71 -17.03 -3.63
CA GLY A 118 4.04 -17.08 -3.01
C GLY A 118 5.22 -17.09 -4.00
N VAL A 119 4.96 -17.17 -5.31
CA VAL A 119 5.99 -17.13 -6.36
C VAL A 119 6.19 -15.70 -6.83
N LYS A 120 7.45 -15.23 -6.79
CA LYS A 120 7.81 -13.90 -7.27
C LYS A 120 7.92 -13.90 -8.79
N CYS A 121 7.22 -13.00 -9.44
CA CYS A 121 7.18 -12.84 -10.89
C CYS A 121 7.32 -11.36 -11.27
N GLU A 122 7.86 -11.10 -12.45
CA GLU A 122 7.91 -9.78 -13.06
C GLU A 122 7.07 -9.78 -14.33
N TYR A 123 6.26 -8.74 -14.50
CA TYR A 123 5.27 -8.64 -15.56
C TYR A 123 5.18 -7.22 -16.09
N THR A 124 4.75 -7.06 -17.34
CA THR A 124 4.34 -5.76 -17.88
C THR A 124 2.85 -5.55 -17.63
N PHE A 125 2.48 -4.47 -16.94
CA PHE A 125 1.10 -4.13 -16.65
C PHE A 125 0.34 -3.75 -17.94
N ILE A 126 -0.80 -4.39 -18.18
CA ILE A 126 -1.69 -4.03 -19.29
C ILE A 126 -2.89 -3.23 -18.75
N ARG A 127 -3.68 -3.85 -17.87
CA ARG A 127 -4.88 -3.25 -17.26
C ARG A 127 -5.36 -4.08 -16.08
N VAL A 128 -6.27 -3.51 -15.28
CA VAL A 128 -6.91 -4.23 -14.17
C VAL A 128 -8.43 -4.08 -14.20
N SER A 129 -9.14 -5.14 -13.83
CA SER A 129 -10.57 -5.15 -13.53
C SER A 129 -10.80 -5.40 -12.05
N ASN A 130 -12.04 -5.28 -11.58
CA ASN A 130 -12.36 -5.48 -10.16
C ASN A 130 -11.95 -6.85 -9.60
N THR A 131 -11.77 -7.86 -10.45
CA THR A 131 -11.47 -9.24 -10.04
C THR A 131 -10.18 -9.81 -10.63
N HIS A 132 -9.66 -9.22 -11.71
CA HIS A 132 -8.49 -9.77 -12.41
C HIS A 132 -7.50 -8.70 -12.83
N LEU A 133 -6.23 -9.07 -12.81
CA LEU A 133 -5.12 -8.34 -13.40
C LEU A 133 -4.77 -8.96 -14.76
N PHE A 134 -4.55 -8.11 -15.77
CA PHE A 134 -4.09 -8.51 -17.09
C PHE A 134 -2.67 -7.97 -17.28
N VAL A 135 -1.75 -8.87 -17.61
CA VAL A 135 -0.32 -8.56 -17.76
C VAL A 135 0.28 -9.26 -18.98
N SER A 136 1.43 -8.81 -19.43
CA SER A 136 2.27 -9.54 -20.40
C SER A 136 3.50 -10.10 -19.69
N SER A 137 3.82 -11.37 -19.92
CA SER A 137 5.05 -12.00 -19.44
C SER A 137 6.27 -11.54 -20.24
N ALA A 138 7.48 -11.92 -19.79
CA ALA A 138 8.71 -11.62 -20.51
C ALA A 138 8.74 -12.20 -21.94
N GLU A 139 7.97 -13.26 -22.20
CA GLU A 139 7.81 -13.87 -23.54
C GLU A 139 6.74 -13.17 -24.40
N GLY A 140 6.16 -12.07 -23.93
CA GLY A 140 5.11 -11.33 -24.62
C GLY A 140 3.72 -11.98 -24.58
N ARG A 141 3.54 -13.06 -23.80
CA ARG A 141 2.24 -13.73 -23.65
C ARG A 141 1.38 -12.99 -22.64
N GLU A 142 0.12 -12.74 -23.00
CA GLU A 142 -0.84 -12.18 -22.06
C GLU A 142 -1.28 -13.21 -21.02
N GLU A 143 -1.26 -12.82 -19.75
CA GLU A 143 -1.71 -13.61 -18.62
C GLU A 143 -2.83 -12.88 -17.87
N LYS A 144 -3.79 -13.68 -17.38
CA LYS A 144 -4.90 -13.22 -16.56
C LYS A 144 -4.74 -13.80 -15.16
N ILE A 145 -4.52 -12.92 -14.18
CA ILE A 145 -4.26 -13.29 -12.78
C ILE A 145 -5.47 -12.91 -11.93
N ASP A 146 -6.02 -13.86 -11.19
CA ASP A 146 -7.05 -13.57 -10.17
C ASP A 146 -6.41 -12.72 -9.06
N LEU A 147 -7.04 -11.59 -8.72
CA LEU A 147 -6.52 -10.71 -7.69
C LEU A 147 -6.35 -11.42 -6.34
N GLY A 148 -7.21 -12.38 -5.99
CA GLY A 148 -7.11 -13.17 -4.76
C GLY A 148 -5.79 -13.95 -4.61
N ARG A 149 -5.14 -14.29 -5.72
CA ARG A 149 -3.85 -15.01 -5.76
C ARG A 149 -2.63 -14.11 -5.52
N ILE A 150 -2.80 -12.80 -5.63
CA ILE A 150 -1.72 -11.83 -5.44
C ILE A 150 -1.49 -11.62 -3.93
N SER A 151 -0.34 -12.10 -3.45
CA SER A 151 0.08 -11.98 -2.05
C SER A 151 0.88 -10.72 -1.75
N SER A 152 1.53 -10.11 -2.75
CA SER A 152 2.20 -8.82 -2.63
C SER A 152 2.44 -8.15 -3.99
N ILE A 153 2.51 -6.82 -3.99
CA ILE A 153 2.87 -5.98 -5.15
C ILE A 153 4.04 -5.08 -4.72
N THR A 154 5.15 -5.16 -5.43
CA THR A 154 6.40 -4.42 -5.19
C THR A 154 6.85 -3.69 -6.46
N LEU A 155 7.70 -2.67 -6.29
CA LEU A 155 8.31 -1.88 -7.36
C LEU A 155 9.78 -2.30 -7.52
#